data_AF-A0A955Z1S2-F1
#
_entry.id   AF-A0A955Z1S2-F1
#
_cell.length_a   1.000
_cell.length_b   1.000
_cell.length_c   1.000
_cell.angle_alpha   90.00
_cell.angle_beta   90.00
_cell.angle_gamma   90.00
#
_symmetry.space_group_name_H-M   'P 1'
#
loop_
_entity.id
_entity.type
_entity.pdbx_description
1 polymer ?
#
loop_
_entity_poly.entity_id
_entity_poly.type
_entity_poly.pdbx_seq_one_letter_code
_entity_poly.pdbx_strand_id
1 'polypeptide(L)'
;PPAPRATSAAVAAVRQSSRALVRELGFLQGRLDVLGLPHSYCHALLEIERAGELPQADLPELLRLDKSTTSRITAELGRKRLVRAAAGADRRSRRLSLTRLGARKLEDVHRDANARVAAALEQLPPEERDVVVRGLAAYARGLELARRRARLSVRRAARRDRAQIASLIRDVMPEFGASGPGFAILDPEVSDMPRAYAAPRSAYW
;
A
#
# COMPACT_ATOMS: atom_id res chain seq x y z
N PRO A 1 -26.48 -5.95 -1.12
CA PRO A 1 -26.29 -7.19 -0.31
C PRO A 1 -24.84 -7.24 0.22
N PRO A 2 -24.60 -7.52 1.51
CA PRO A 2 -23.24 -7.74 1.98
C PRO A 2 -22.65 -8.94 1.24
N ALA A 3 -21.38 -8.83 0.81
CA ALA A 3 -20.69 -9.95 0.18
C ALA A 3 -20.71 -11.17 1.12
N PRO A 4 -20.86 -12.39 0.59
CA PRO A 4 -20.88 -13.60 1.41
C PRO A 4 -19.60 -13.68 2.26
N ARG A 5 -19.76 -14.00 3.55
CA ARG A 5 -18.62 -14.18 4.46
C ARG A 5 -17.81 -15.41 4.03
N ALA A 6 -16.48 -15.33 4.18
CA ALA A 6 -15.61 -16.47 3.93
C ALA A 6 -15.95 -17.64 4.87
N THR A 7 -15.91 -18.87 4.36
CA THR A 7 -16.13 -20.09 5.15
C THR A 7 -14.90 -20.39 6.03
N SER A 8 -15.12 -21.03 7.19
CA SER A 8 -14.02 -21.39 8.11
C SER A 8 -12.97 -22.29 7.43
N ALA A 9 -13.42 -23.21 6.59
CA ALA A 9 -12.57 -24.10 5.80
C ALA A 9 -11.68 -23.34 4.82
N ALA A 10 -12.24 -22.40 4.05
CA ALA A 10 -11.45 -21.58 3.11
C ALA A 10 -10.40 -20.73 3.84
N VAL A 11 -10.77 -20.14 4.98
CA VAL A 11 -9.82 -19.37 5.81
C VAL A 11 -8.67 -20.25 6.31
N ALA A 12 -8.96 -21.47 6.77
CA ALA A 12 -7.95 -22.40 7.26
C ALA A 12 -6.98 -22.81 6.13
N ALA A 13 -7.51 -23.15 4.94
CA ALA A 13 -6.72 -23.52 3.77
C ALA A 13 -5.77 -22.39 3.35
N VAL A 14 -6.28 -21.17 3.18
CA VAL A 14 -5.45 -20.01 2.83
C VAL A 14 -4.37 -19.75 3.88
N ARG A 15 -4.71 -19.83 5.18
CA ARG A 15 -3.71 -19.66 6.26
C ARG A 15 -2.61 -20.72 6.20
N GLN A 16 -2.95 -21.97 5.87
CA GLN A 16 -1.98 -23.05 5.72
C GLN A 16 -1.05 -22.79 4.53
N SER A 17 -1.61 -22.44 3.36
CA SER A 17 -0.84 -22.08 2.16
C SER A 17 0.07 -20.89 2.42
N SER A 18 -0.40 -19.83 3.10
CA SER A 18 0.43 -18.68 3.46
C SER A 18 1.64 -19.07 4.33
N ARG A 19 1.46 -19.98 5.30
CA ARG A 19 2.60 -20.47 6.12
C ARG A 19 3.56 -21.33 5.32
N ALA A 20 3.06 -22.14 4.39
CA ALA A 20 3.90 -22.91 3.47
C ALA A 20 4.72 -21.97 2.59
N LEU A 21 4.10 -20.98 1.94
CA LEU A 21 4.78 -19.96 1.14
C LEU A 21 5.88 -19.25 1.93
N VAL A 22 5.63 -18.87 3.19
CA VAL A 22 6.65 -18.22 4.04
C VAL A 22 7.88 -19.11 4.22
N ARG A 23 7.70 -20.44 4.35
CA ARG A 23 8.80 -21.40 4.46
C ARG A 23 9.49 -21.63 3.12
N GLU A 24 8.72 -21.90 2.07
CA GLU A 24 9.24 -22.22 0.74
C GLU A 24 9.91 -21.03 0.06
N LEU A 25 9.54 -19.80 0.41
CA LEU A 25 10.22 -18.57 -0.02
C LEU A 25 11.45 -18.24 0.85
N GLY A 26 11.72 -19.04 1.89
CA GLY A 26 12.95 -18.97 2.66
C GLY A 26 13.04 -17.81 3.65
N PHE A 27 11.93 -17.14 3.97
CA PHE A 27 11.90 -16.06 4.95
C PHE A 27 12.35 -16.49 6.36
N LEU A 28 12.38 -17.81 6.63
CA LEU A 28 12.82 -18.38 7.91
C LEU A 28 14.27 -18.89 7.91
N GLN A 29 14.91 -19.06 6.75
CA GLN A 29 16.19 -19.77 6.62
C GLN A 29 17.43 -18.89 6.85
N GLY A 30 17.23 -17.59 7.06
CA GLY A 30 18.30 -16.64 7.32
C GLY A 30 17.84 -15.25 6.93
N ARG A 31 18.21 -14.23 7.71
CA ARG A 31 17.67 -12.87 7.51
C ARG A 31 18.08 -12.27 6.17
N LEU A 32 19.12 -12.80 5.52
CA LEU A 32 19.83 -12.17 4.42
C LEU A 32 19.35 -12.66 3.05
N ASP A 33 19.23 -11.75 2.10
CA ASP A 33 19.00 -12.02 0.68
C ASP A 33 20.32 -12.30 -0.06
N VAL A 34 20.26 -12.39 -1.39
CA VAL A 34 21.44 -12.55 -2.29
C VAL A 34 22.48 -11.44 -2.08
N LEU A 35 22.08 -10.26 -1.60
CA LEU A 35 22.99 -9.16 -1.29
C LEU A 35 23.62 -9.26 0.11
N GLY A 36 23.29 -10.30 0.88
CA GLY A 36 23.70 -10.41 2.27
C GLY A 36 23.01 -9.37 3.16
N LEU A 37 21.81 -8.89 2.78
CA LEU A 37 21.06 -7.84 3.48
C LEU A 37 19.74 -8.36 4.02
N PRO A 38 19.25 -7.82 5.16
CA PRO A 38 17.95 -8.20 5.67
C PRO A 38 16.85 -7.99 4.62
N HIS A 39 15.87 -8.90 4.52
CA HIS A 39 14.78 -8.80 3.53
C HIS A 39 14.09 -7.41 3.48
N SER A 40 13.96 -6.74 4.64
CA SER A 40 13.40 -5.39 4.71
C SER A 40 14.19 -4.32 3.93
N TYR A 41 15.50 -4.50 3.75
CA TYR A 41 16.36 -3.63 2.96
C TYR A 41 16.13 -3.83 1.48
N CYS A 42 15.94 -5.09 1.06
CA CYS A 42 15.63 -5.47 -0.31
C CYS A 42 14.29 -4.89 -0.72
N HIS A 43 13.28 -5.04 0.14
CA HIS A 43 11.98 -4.39 -0.07
C HIS A 43 12.10 -2.87 -0.16
N ALA A 44 12.96 -2.23 0.66
CA ALA A 44 13.20 -0.79 0.52
C ALA A 44 13.79 -0.42 -0.85
N LEU A 45 14.76 -1.20 -1.35
CA LEU A 45 15.36 -0.99 -2.68
C LEU A 45 14.34 -1.17 -3.80
N LEU A 46 13.50 -2.21 -3.74
CA LEU A 46 12.42 -2.47 -4.70
C LEU A 46 11.39 -1.34 -4.74
N GLU A 47 10.98 -0.82 -3.58
CA GLU A 47 10.03 0.30 -3.53
C GLU A 47 10.63 1.61 -4.07
N ILE A 48 11.93 1.86 -3.81
CA ILE A 48 12.63 3.02 -4.36
C ILE A 48 12.81 2.89 -5.88
N GLU A 49 13.15 1.70 -6.38
CA GLU A 49 13.24 1.42 -7.82
C GLU A 49 11.90 1.69 -8.51
N ARG A 50 10.82 1.11 -7.99
CA ARG A 50 9.48 1.24 -8.55
C ARG A 50 9.02 2.69 -8.65
N ALA A 51 9.35 3.50 -7.65
CA ALA A 51 9.00 4.93 -7.62
C ALA A 51 9.97 5.81 -8.43
N GLY A 52 11.19 5.34 -8.72
CA GLY A 52 12.31 6.12 -9.26
C GLY A 52 12.87 7.13 -8.26
N GLU A 53 12.02 8.03 -7.75
CA GLU A 53 12.31 8.95 -6.66
C GLU A 53 11.21 8.92 -5.59
N LEU A 54 11.52 8.33 -4.43
CA LEU A 54 10.57 8.12 -3.34
C LEU A 54 10.76 9.14 -2.22
N PRO A 55 9.73 9.90 -1.79
CA PRO A 55 9.80 10.65 -0.54
C PRO A 55 10.08 9.72 0.64
N GLN A 56 11.10 10.03 1.44
CA GLN A 56 11.49 9.17 2.57
C GLN A 56 10.35 9.01 3.60
N ALA A 57 9.43 9.98 3.67
CA ALA A 57 8.26 9.95 4.55
C ALA A 57 7.24 8.84 4.19
N ASP A 58 7.26 8.35 2.95
CA ASP A 58 6.27 7.37 2.45
C ASP A 58 6.73 5.93 2.67
N LEU A 59 8.05 5.72 2.80
CA LEU A 59 8.66 4.41 2.99
C LEU A 59 8.13 3.61 4.21
N PRO A 60 7.86 4.21 5.40
CA PRO A 60 7.25 3.50 6.54
C PRO A 60 5.92 2.85 6.20
N GLU A 61 5.07 3.55 5.43
CA GLU A 61 3.77 3.03 5.05
C GLU A 61 3.89 1.90 4.02
N LEU A 62 4.74 2.08 3.00
CA LEU A 62 4.98 1.08 1.97
C LEU A 62 5.53 -0.24 2.55
N LEU A 63 6.55 -0.15 3.41
CA LEU A 63 7.18 -1.32 4.02
C LEU A 63 6.43 -1.86 5.23
N ARG A 64 5.43 -1.14 5.73
CA ARG A 64 4.70 -1.44 6.98
C ARG A 64 5.64 -1.56 8.19
N LEU A 65 6.59 -0.64 8.29
CA LEU A 65 7.57 -0.56 9.36
C LEU A 65 7.45 0.79 10.07
N ASP A 66 7.91 0.86 11.32
CA ASP A 66 7.94 2.12 12.06
C ASP A 66 8.99 3.09 11.48
N LYS A 67 8.83 4.37 11.82
CA LYS A 67 9.72 5.46 11.36
C LYS A 67 11.17 5.25 11.79
N SER A 68 11.42 4.69 12.98
CA SER A 68 12.79 4.46 13.48
C SER A 68 13.47 3.34 12.68
N THR A 69 12.75 2.25 12.41
CA THR A 69 13.27 1.12 11.61
C THR A 69 13.54 1.53 10.17
N THR A 70 12.61 2.21 9.51
CA THR A 70 12.83 2.71 8.13
C THR A 70 13.94 3.73 8.04
N SER A 71 14.06 4.65 9.01
CA SER A 71 15.20 5.57 9.09
C SER A 71 16.52 4.81 9.18
N ARG A 72 16.62 3.78 10.03
CA ARG A 72 17.83 2.94 10.14
C ARG A 72 18.15 2.21 8.83
N ILE A 73 17.15 1.64 8.16
CA ILE A 73 17.31 0.98 6.85
C ILE A 73 17.88 1.98 5.83
N THR A 74 17.28 3.17 5.70
CA THR A 74 17.72 4.17 4.72
C THR A 74 19.13 4.69 5.01
N ALA A 75 19.48 4.91 6.28
CA ALA A 75 20.82 5.33 6.68
C ALA A 75 21.88 4.27 6.33
N GLU A 76 21.58 3.00 6.62
CA GLU A 76 22.48 1.88 6.36
C GLU A 76 22.63 1.59 4.84
N LEU A 77 21.54 1.70 4.06
CA LEU A 77 21.60 1.65 2.59
C LEU A 77 22.41 2.81 2.00
N GLY A 78 22.31 4.00 2.58
CA GLY A 78 23.13 5.17 2.22
C GLY A 78 24.61 4.94 2.54
N ARG A 79 24.91 4.41 3.73
CA ARG A 79 26.28 4.05 4.14
C ARG A 79 26.92 3.03 3.20
N LYS A 80 26.14 2.05 2.74
CA LYS A 80 26.54 1.06 1.73
C LYS A 80 26.55 1.61 0.28
N ARG A 81 26.25 2.90 0.10
CA ARG A 81 26.18 3.59 -1.20
C ARG A 81 25.16 2.99 -2.17
N LEU A 82 24.10 2.35 -1.68
CA LEU A 82 23.04 1.75 -2.50
C LEU A 82 21.91 2.74 -2.77
N VAL A 83 21.64 3.64 -1.82
CA VAL A 83 20.60 4.65 -1.92
C VAL A 83 21.23 6.03 -1.74
N ARG A 84 20.77 7.01 -2.53
CA ARG A 84 21.08 8.43 -2.37
C ARG A 84 19.86 9.13 -1.78
N ALA A 85 20.08 9.96 -0.78
CA ALA A 85 19.07 10.86 -0.24
C ALA A 85 19.37 12.32 -0.66
N ALA A 86 18.54 12.89 -1.53
CA ALA A 86 18.61 14.30 -1.94
C ALA A 86 17.61 15.15 -1.14
N ALA A 87 17.85 16.46 -1.05
CA ALA A 87 16.84 17.39 -0.55
C ALA A 87 15.65 17.42 -1.52
N GLY A 88 14.43 17.36 -1.00
CA GLY A 88 13.22 17.53 -1.80
C GLY A 88 12.82 19.00 -1.94
N ALA A 89 11.63 19.24 -2.49
CA ALA A 89 11.09 20.58 -2.72
C ALA A 89 10.86 21.35 -1.41
N ASP A 90 10.50 20.65 -0.33
CA ASP A 90 10.44 21.21 1.02
C ASP A 90 11.78 20.98 1.75
N ARG A 91 12.23 21.99 2.49
CA ARG A 91 13.47 22.05 3.29
C ARG A 91 13.58 20.90 4.31
N ARG A 92 12.46 20.26 4.68
CA ARG A 92 12.42 19.07 5.56
C ARG A 92 12.22 17.74 4.84
N SER A 93 11.95 17.76 3.54
CA SER A 93 11.71 16.55 2.74
C SER A 93 13.02 16.00 2.17
N ARG A 94 13.16 14.67 2.19
CA ARG A 94 14.25 13.93 1.56
C ARG A 94 13.67 13.02 0.49
N ARG A 95 14.30 12.98 -0.68
CA ARG A 95 13.96 12.04 -1.76
C ARG A 95 15.03 10.98 -1.87
N LEU A 96 14.59 9.72 -1.88
CA LEU A 96 15.42 8.54 -2.03
C LEU A 96 15.44 8.12 -3.48
N SER A 97 16.62 7.83 -4.01
CA SER A 97 16.82 7.23 -5.32
C SER A 97 17.91 6.16 -5.24
N LEU A 98 17.87 5.16 -6.12
CA LEU A 98 18.96 4.20 -6.22
C LEU A 98 20.21 4.88 -6.78
N THR A 99 21.38 4.51 -6.26
CA THR A 99 22.64 4.80 -6.95
C THR A 99 22.84 3.80 -8.09
N ARG A 100 23.82 4.04 -8.97
CA ARG A 100 24.22 3.02 -9.97
C ARG A 100 24.63 1.69 -9.33
N LEU A 101 25.28 1.74 -8.17
CA LEU A 101 25.65 0.54 -7.42
C LEU A 101 24.42 -0.16 -6.85
N GLY A 102 23.47 0.61 -6.30
CA GLY A 102 22.19 0.11 -5.81
C GLY A 102 21.39 -0.60 -6.89
N ALA A 103 21.25 0.03 -8.05
CA ALA A 103 20.54 -0.54 -9.21
C ALA A 103 21.17 -1.85 -9.67
N ARG A 104 22.50 -1.90 -9.86
CA ARG A 104 23.20 -3.13 -10.25
C ARG A 104 23.02 -4.26 -9.25
N LYS A 105 23.09 -3.96 -7.95
CA LYS A 105 22.85 -4.98 -6.92
C LYS A 105 21.39 -5.45 -6.95
N LEU A 106 20.44 -4.55 -7.17
CA LEU A 106 19.04 -4.91 -7.24
C LEU A 106 18.73 -5.78 -8.46
N GLU A 107 19.45 -5.61 -9.58
CA GLU A 107 19.35 -6.51 -10.73
C GLU A 107 19.71 -7.96 -10.37
N ASP A 108 20.70 -8.19 -9.51
CA ASP A 108 21.04 -9.53 -9.03
C ASP A 108 19.91 -10.12 -8.17
N VAL A 109 19.27 -9.29 -7.34
CA VAL A 109 18.08 -9.71 -6.56
C VAL A 109 16.92 -10.08 -7.47
N HIS A 110 16.63 -9.26 -8.48
CA HIS A 110 15.60 -9.56 -9.48
C HIS A 110 15.88 -10.86 -10.21
N ARG A 111 17.13 -11.07 -10.63
CA ARG A 111 17.52 -12.29 -11.35
C ARG A 111 17.26 -13.54 -10.52
N ASP A 112 17.70 -13.54 -9.26
CA ASP A 112 17.50 -14.66 -8.35
C ASP A 112 16.01 -14.90 -8.03
N ALA A 113 15.29 -13.83 -7.68
CA ALA A 113 13.86 -13.91 -7.41
C ALA A 113 13.07 -14.44 -8.62
N ASN A 114 13.39 -13.95 -9.82
CA ASN A 114 12.75 -14.38 -11.07
C ASN A 114 13.08 -15.85 -11.38
N ALA A 115 14.34 -16.27 -11.24
CA ALA A 115 14.74 -17.66 -11.45
C ALA A 115 14.00 -18.61 -10.50
N ARG A 116 13.87 -18.23 -9.22
CA ARG A 116 13.14 -19.02 -8.22
C ARG A 116 11.65 -19.15 -8.54
N VAL A 117 11.00 -18.04 -8.92
CA VAL A 117 9.58 -18.06 -9.30
C VAL A 117 9.36 -18.83 -10.60
N ALA A 118 10.24 -18.67 -11.59
CA ALA A 118 10.17 -19.40 -12.85
C ALA A 118 10.28 -20.91 -12.61
N ALA A 119 11.30 -21.36 -11.86
CA ALA A 119 11.48 -22.76 -11.52
C ALA A 119 10.25 -23.37 -10.81
N ALA A 120 9.60 -22.60 -9.92
CA ALA A 120 8.36 -23.03 -9.26
C ALA A 120 7.17 -23.12 -10.23
N LEU A 121 6.99 -22.14 -11.12
CA LEU A 121 5.90 -22.16 -12.11
C LEU A 121 6.09 -23.24 -13.19
N GLU A 122 7.35 -23.60 -13.50
CA GLU A 122 7.68 -24.68 -14.42
C GLU A 122 7.26 -26.07 -13.89
N GLN A 123 7.11 -26.23 -12.57
CA GLN A 123 6.56 -27.45 -11.96
C GLN A 123 5.03 -27.56 -12.11
N LEU A 124 4.36 -26.51 -12.59
CA LEU A 124 2.90 -26.45 -12.70
C LEU A 124 2.44 -26.58 -14.15
N PRO A 125 1.29 -27.26 -14.39
CA PRO A 125 0.59 -27.20 -15.67
C PRO A 125 0.27 -25.75 -16.08
N PRO A 126 0.23 -25.41 -17.38
CA PRO A 126 -0.04 -24.05 -17.85
C PRO A 126 -1.31 -23.42 -17.27
N GLU A 127 -2.38 -24.19 -17.13
CA GLU A 127 -3.65 -23.76 -16.56
C GLU A 127 -3.55 -23.34 -15.08
N GLU A 128 -2.67 -23.98 -14.31
CA GLU A 128 -2.48 -23.66 -12.90
C GLU A 128 -1.63 -22.40 -12.69
N ARG A 129 -0.69 -22.11 -13.61
CA ARG A 129 0.14 -20.90 -13.54
C ARG A 129 -0.72 -19.63 -13.50
N ASP A 130 -1.73 -19.62 -14.35
CA ASP A 130 -2.71 -18.55 -14.47
C ASP A 130 -3.56 -18.38 -13.20
N VAL A 131 -3.95 -19.51 -12.58
CA VAL A 131 -4.66 -19.53 -11.31
C VAL A 131 -3.80 -18.95 -10.19
N VAL A 132 -2.50 -19.32 -10.13
CA VAL A 132 -1.56 -18.79 -9.13
C VAL A 132 -1.40 -17.28 -9.25
N VAL A 133 -1.19 -16.76 -10.46
CA VAL A 133 -1.03 -15.32 -10.71
C VAL A 133 -2.28 -14.55 -10.25
N ARG A 134 -3.46 -14.97 -10.70
CA ARG A 134 -4.73 -14.32 -10.33
C ARG A 134 -5.01 -14.44 -8.83
N GLY A 135 -4.77 -15.61 -8.25
CA GLY A 135 -5.03 -15.92 -6.84
C GLY A 135 -4.18 -15.09 -5.90
N LEU A 136 -2.85 -15.04 -6.13
CA LEU A 136 -1.93 -14.26 -5.32
C LEU A 136 -2.24 -12.76 -5.41
N ALA A 137 -2.49 -12.25 -6.62
CA ALA A 137 -2.85 -10.84 -6.82
C ALA A 137 -4.17 -10.49 -6.10
N ALA A 138 -5.19 -11.34 -6.20
CA ALA A 138 -6.46 -11.14 -5.51
C ALA A 138 -6.30 -11.18 -3.99
N TYR A 139 -5.52 -12.12 -3.47
CA TYR A 139 -5.29 -12.25 -2.03
C TYR A 139 -4.50 -11.07 -1.46
N ALA A 140 -3.44 -10.62 -2.15
CA ALA A 140 -2.68 -9.43 -1.77
C ALA A 140 -3.56 -8.17 -1.72
N ARG A 141 -4.41 -7.96 -2.74
CA ARG A 141 -5.41 -6.87 -2.72
C ARG A 141 -6.39 -6.99 -1.56
N GLY A 142 -6.86 -8.20 -1.27
CA GLY A 142 -7.76 -8.47 -0.13
C GLY A 142 -7.14 -8.09 1.22
N LEU A 143 -5.87 -8.47 1.44
CA LEU A 143 -5.11 -8.10 2.63
C LEU A 143 -4.91 -6.58 2.76
N GLU A 144 -4.60 -5.92 1.65
CA GLU A 144 -4.47 -4.47 1.61
C GLU A 144 -5.78 -3.76 1.97
N LEU A 145 -6.89 -4.15 1.34
CA LEU A 145 -8.21 -3.57 1.59
C LEU A 145 -8.66 -3.80 3.04
N ALA A 146 -8.45 -5.00 3.58
CA ALA A 146 -8.76 -5.31 4.97
C ALA A 146 -7.98 -4.41 5.94
N ARG A 147 -6.69 -4.19 5.68
CA ARG A 147 -5.84 -3.28 6.46
C ARG A 147 -6.31 -1.83 6.37
N ARG A 148 -6.58 -1.32 5.17
CA ARG A 148 -7.05 0.06 4.97
C ARG A 148 -8.39 0.29 5.67
N ARG A 149 -9.33 -0.67 5.55
CA ARG A 149 -10.62 -0.62 6.24
C ARG A 149 -10.50 -0.68 7.75
N ALA A 150 -9.59 -1.49 8.30
CA ALA A 150 -9.36 -1.55 9.74
C ALA A 150 -8.86 -0.23 10.35
N ARG A 151 -8.26 0.65 9.55
CA ARG A 151 -7.82 2.00 9.99
C ARG A 151 -8.93 3.05 9.93
N LEU A 152 -10.04 2.77 9.25
CA LEU A 152 -11.12 3.72 9.06
C LEU A 152 -12.22 3.46 10.09
N SER A 153 -12.55 4.47 10.88
CA SER A 153 -13.77 4.49 11.69
C SER A 153 -14.81 5.30 10.95
N VAL A 154 -15.78 4.61 10.35
CA VAL A 154 -16.96 5.22 9.74
C VAL A 154 -17.97 5.46 10.85
N ARG A 155 -18.37 6.71 11.05
CA ARG A 155 -19.31 7.10 12.11
C ARG A 155 -20.27 8.14 11.55
N ARG A 156 -21.49 8.16 12.07
CA ARG A 156 -22.47 9.17 11.65
C ARG A 156 -21.86 10.58 11.74
N ALA A 157 -22.04 11.35 10.68
CA ALA A 157 -21.63 12.75 10.65
C ALA A 157 -22.37 13.51 11.76
N ALA A 158 -21.63 14.27 12.55
CA ALA A 158 -22.15 15.07 13.64
C ALA A 158 -22.01 16.55 13.30
N ARG A 159 -22.74 17.41 14.02
CA ARG A 159 -22.70 18.87 13.78
C ARG A 159 -21.30 19.48 13.84
N ARG A 160 -20.38 18.89 14.61
CA ARG A 160 -18.96 19.29 14.66
C ARG A 160 -18.21 19.11 13.34
N ASP A 161 -18.70 18.22 12.46
CA ASP A 161 -18.06 17.89 11.18
C ASP A 161 -18.54 18.81 10.04
N ARG A 162 -19.58 19.63 10.26
CA ARG A 162 -20.27 20.42 9.21
C ARG A 162 -19.33 21.28 8.37
N ALA A 163 -18.36 21.94 9.01
CA ALA A 163 -17.44 22.84 8.32
C ALA A 163 -16.47 22.07 7.42
N GLN A 164 -15.96 20.93 7.91
CA GLN A 164 -15.04 20.08 7.17
C GLN A 164 -15.75 19.40 5.98
N ILE A 165 -16.98 18.94 6.18
CA ILE A 165 -17.82 18.37 5.10
C ILE A 165 -18.11 19.42 4.03
N ALA A 166 -18.52 20.64 4.44
CA ALA A 166 -18.81 21.73 3.50
C ALA A 166 -17.58 22.14 2.69
N SER A 167 -16.39 22.20 3.33
CA SER A 167 -15.12 22.46 2.62
C SER A 167 -14.86 21.38 1.60
N LEU A 168 -14.88 20.10 2.02
CA LEU A 168 -14.61 18.97 1.13
C LEU A 168 -15.52 18.96 -0.10
N ILE A 169 -16.83 19.22 0.09
CA ILE A 169 -17.79 19.29 -1.01
C ILE A 169 -17.42 20.42 -1.98
N ARG A 170 -17.08 21.61 -1.47
CA ARG A 170 -16.73 22.77 -2.30
C ARG A 170 -15.38 22.65 -2.98
N ASP A 171 -14.45 21.93 -2.36
CA ASP A 171 -13.12 21.68 -2.92
C ASP A 171 -13.19 20.62 -4.03
N VAL A 172 -13.99 19.56 -3.83
CA VAL A 172 -14.01 18.39 -4.72
C VAL A 172 -15.03 18.51 -5.85
N MET A 173 -16.25 19.02 -5.61
CA MET A 173 -17.29 19.08 -6.65
C MET A 173 -16.85 19.81 -7.93
N PRO A 174 -16.10 20.92 -7.87
CA PRO A 174 -15.60 21.60 -9.06
C PRO A 174 -14.65 20.74 -9.91
N GLU A 175 -13.87 19.84 -9.29
CA GLU A 175 -12.97 18.92 -10.02
C GLU A 175 -13.73 17.99 -10.96
N PHE A 176 -15.01 17.75 -10.69
CA PHE A 176 -15.91 16.95 -11.52
C PHE A 176 -16.86 17.81 -12.39
N GLY A 177 -16.59 19.11 -12.52
CA GLY A 177 -17.38 20.04 -13.33
C GLY A 177 -18.71 20.48 -12.69
N ALA A 178 -18.94 20.18 -11.42
CA ALA A 178 -20.17 20.50 -10.70
C ALA A 178 -20.06 21.83 -9.93
N SER A 179 -19.79 22.92 -10.66
CA SER A 179 -19.40 24.23 -10.09
C SER A 179 -20.40 25.38 -10.36
N GLY A 180 -21.50 25.11 -11.07
CA GLY A 180 -22.42 26.13 -11.57
C GLY A 180 -23.86 26.07 -11.01
N PRO A 181 -24.73 27.00 -11.46
CA PRO A 181 -26.16 26.97 -11.16
C PRO A 181 -26.80 25.64 -11.56
N GLY A 182 -27.62 25.06 -10.68
CA GLY A 182 -28.24 23.75 -10.86
C GLY A 182 -27.51 22.59 -10.19
N PHE A 183 -26.31 22.83 -9.63
CA PHE A 183 -25.62 21.88 -8.75
C PHE A 183 -25.81 22.25 -7.28
N ALA A 184 -25.90 21.24 -6.43
CA ALA A 184 -26.11 21.42 -4.99
C ALA A 184 -24.96 22.17 -4.27
N ILE A 185 -23.83 22.44 -4.92
CA ILE A 185 -22.68 23.14 -4.35
C ILE A 185 -23.02 24.54 -3.82
N LEU A 186 -24.04 25.18 -4.40
CA LEU A 186 -24.54 26.51 -4.01
C LEU A 186 -25.67 26.43 -2.98
N ASP A 187 -26.19 25.23 -2.68
CA ASP A 187 -27.32 25.07 -1.77
C ASP A 187 -26.91 25.39 -0.33
N PRO A 188 -27.74 26.12 0.44
CA PRO A 188 -27.47 26.41 1.85
C PRO A 188 -27.25 25.15 2.70
N GLU A 189 -27.87 24.04 2.31
CA GLU A 189 -27.77 22.73 2.96
C GLU A 189 -26.34 22.19 3.02
N VAL A 190 -25.48 22.51 2.04
CA VAL A 190 -24.07 22.10 2.03
C VAL A 190 -23.33 22.62 3.25
N SER A 191 -23.75 23.75 3.82
CA SER A 191 -23.13 24.33 5.01
C SER A 191 -23.47 23.56 6.31
N ASP A 192 -24.51 22.72 6.31
CA ASP A 192 -24.90 21.90 7.47
C ASP A 192 -25.51 20.54 7.04
N MET A 193 -24.73 19.80 6.24
CA MET A 193 -25.11 18.46 5.76
C MET A 193 -25.56 17.51 6.88
N PRO A 194 -24.92 17.44 8.08
CA PRO A 194 -25.40 16.57 9.15
C PRO A 194 -26.83 16.86 9.62
N ARG A 195 -27.26 18.13 9.55
CA ARG A 195 -28.64 18.54 9.88
C ARG A 195 -29.60 18.22 8.74
N ALA A 196 -29.24 18.56 7.50
CA ALA A 196 -30.07 18.32 6.32
C ALA A 196 -30.41 16.82 6.16
N TYR A 197 -29.49 15.96 6.59
CA TYR A 197 -29.56 14.50 6.47
C TYR A 197 -29.77 13.81 7.83
N ALA A 198 -30.53 14.45 8.72
CA ALA A 198 -30.85 13.90 10.05
C ALA A 198 -32.07 12.96 10.05
N ALA A 199 -32.87 12.96 8.98
CA ALA A 199 -34.12 12.21 8.88
C ALA A 199 -33.91 10.67 8.80
N PRO A 200 -34.95 9.87 9.11
CA PRO A 200 -34.88 8.43 8.98
C PRO A 200 -34.51 8.01 7.55
N ARG A 201 -33.56 7.06 7.42
CA ARG A 201 -33.06 6.52 6.14
C ARG A 201 -32.28 7.50 5.25
N SER A 202 -31.89 8.67 5.76
CA SER A 202 -31.15 9.68 5.00
C SER A 202 -29.84 10.11 5.68
N ALA A 203 -29.14 9.26 6.42
CA ALA A 203 -27.92 9.67 7.15
C ALA A 203 -26.65 9.63 6.29
N TYR A 204 -25.66 10.47 6.64
CA TYR A 204 -24.26 10.36 6.18
C TYR A 204 -23.36 9.79 7.30
N TRP A 205 -22.37 9.00 6.91
CA TRP A 205 -21.38 8.35 7.78
C TRP A 205 -19.95 8.55 7.29
#